data_AF-A0A6J6RTQ3-F1
#
_entry.id   AF-A0A6J6RTQ3-F1
#
_cell.length_a   1.000
_cell.length_b   1.000
_cell.length_c   1.000
_cell.angle_alpha   90.00
_cell.angle_beta   90.00
_cell.angle_gamma   90.00
#
_symmetry.space_group_name_H-M   'P 1'
#
loop_
_entity.id
_entity.type
_entity.pdbx_description
1 polymer ?
#
loop_
_entity_poly.entity_id
_entity_poly.type
_entity_poly.pdbx_seq_one_letter_code
_entity_poly.pdbx_strand_id
1 'polypeptide(L)'
;MSYLVVPLIVVRLVGWKPSDIGWKFRGTSHHWKYYAILFVIAVPFVVVASMTTEFQNRYPLFEVFRGQEDVWPDLRVWWIFYVLQFVAVETFFRGFLVLGLAKRFGQMSILIATIPYLMIHFTKPPVEALAAIVGGIVMGFLAYRTKSVWWGVALHVSVAALMDFLSLGHKGFIW
;
A
#
# COMPACT_ATOMS: atom_id res chain seq x y z
N MET A 1 1.57 -9.25 -8.50
CA MET A 1 0.40 -10.13 -8.79
C MET A 1 0.36 -11.43 -7.99
N SER A 2 1.49 -12.10 -7.75
CA SER A 2 1.55 -13.31 -6.88
C SER A 2 0.93 -13.11 -5.50
N TYR A 3 1.17 -11.95 -4.88
CA TYR A 3 0.57 -11.51 -3.61
C TYR A 3 -0.97 -11.41 -3.61
N LEU A 4 -1.61 -11.43 -4.77
CA LEU A 4 -3.07 -11.47 -4.86
C LEU A 4 -3.56 -12.89 -5.17
N VAL A 5 -3.02 -13.48 -6.23
CA VAL A 5 -3.53 -14.73 -6.80
C VAL A 5 -3.30 -15.90 -5.84
N VAL A 6 -2.08 -16.04 -5.30
CA VAL A 6 -1.74 -17.18 -4.43
C VAL A 6 -2.59 -17.19 -3.16
N PRO A 7 -2.72 -16.08 -2.40
CA PRO A 7 -3.61 -16.05 -1.24
C PRO A 7 -5.07 -16.38 -1.55
N LEU A 8 -5.62 -15.85 -2.65
CA LEU A 8 -7.02 -16.10 -2.99
C LEU A 8 -7.27 -17.55 -3.39
N ILE A 9 -6.30 -18.20 -4.05
CA ILE A 9 -6.34 -19.64 -4.32
C ILE A 9 -6.30 -20.41 -3.00
N VAL A 10 -5.32 -20.14 -2.13
CA VAL A 10 -5.19 -20.84 -0.84
C VAL A 10 -6.46 -20.66 0.00
N VAL A 11 -6.99 -19.45 0.12
CA VAL A 11 -8.25 -19.16 0.84
C VAL A 11 -9.39 -20.02 0.31
N ARG A 12 -9.54 -20.15 -1.01
CA ARG A 12 -10.57 -21.02 -1.59
C ARG A 12 -10.31 -22.50 -1.32
N LEU A 13 -9.06 -22.97 -1.45
CA LEU A 13 -8.70 -24.37 -1.23
C LEU A 13 -8.94 -24.82 0.22
N VAL A 14 -8.77 -23.93 1.20
CA VAL A 14 -9.05 -24.22 2.62
C VAL A 14 -10.52 -23.97 3.02
N GLY A 15 -11.40 -23.68 2.06
CA GLY A 15 -12.83 -23.46 2.28
C GLY A 15 -13.19 -22.11 2.91
N TRP A 16 -12.27 -21.14 2.93
CA TRP A 16 -12.52 -19.79 3.42
C TRP A 16 -13.07 -18.90 2.30
N LYS A 17 -13.71 -17.81 2.70
CA LYS A 17 -14.24 -16.79 1.79
C LYS A 17 -13.26 -15.61 1.73
N PRO A 18 -13.21 -14.86 0.62
CA PRO A 18 -12.42 -13.61 0.56
C PRO A 18 -12.74 -12.64 1.71
N SER A 19 -13.98 -12.62 2.19
CA SER A 19 -14.38 -11.81 3.33
C SER A 19 -13.67 -12.17 4.64
N ASP A 20 -13.21 -13.43 4.81
CA ASP A 20 -12.43 -13.86 5.97
C ASP A 20 -11.05 -13.18 6.03
N ILE A 21 -10.52 -12.79 4.87
CA ILE A 21 -9.26 -12.04 4.74
C ILE A 21 -9.50 -10.56 4.43
N GLY A 22 -10.66 -10.02 4.79
CA GLY A 22 -10.92 -8.59 4.75
C GLY A 22 -11.35 -8.02 3.40
N TRP A 23 -11.70 -8.85 2.42
CA TRP A 23 -12.41 -8.40 1.21
C TRP A 23 -13.89 -8.13 1.54
N LYS A 24 -14.11 -7.09 2.37
CA LYS A 24 -15.42 -6.64 2.78
C LYS A 24 -15.46 -5.11 2.83
N PHE A 25 -16.51 -4.54 2.24
CA PHE A 25 -16.80 -3.10 2.29
C PHE A 25 -17.86 -2.75 3.34
N ARG A 26 -18.73 -3.70 3.70
CA ARG A 26 -19.82 -3.46 4.64
C ARG A 26 -19.28 -3.24 6.05
N GLY A 27 -19.72 -2.15 6.69
CA GLY A 27 -19.38 -1.80 8.07
C GLY A 27 -18.01 -1.15 8.24
N THR A 28 -17.30 -0.83 7.16
CA THR A 28 -15.95 -0.25 7.25
C THR A 28 -15.94 1.28 7.16
N SER A 29 -17.05 1.90 6.74
CA SER A 29 -17.13 3.34 6.45
C SER A 29 -16.63 4.18 7.62
N HIS A 30 -17.02 3.89 8.87
CA HIS A 30 -16.65 4.66 10.07
C HIS A 30 -15.15 4.70 10.40
N HIS A 31 -14.32 3.91 9.71
CA HIS A 31 -12.88 3.80 10.00
C HIS A 31 -12.00 4.69 9.13
N TRP A 32 -12.55 5.35 8.11
CA TRP A 32 -11.81 6.18 7.16
C TRP A 32 -10.91 7.22 7.83
N LYS A 33 -11.38 7.83 8.93
CA LYS A 33 -10.69 8.88 9.68
C LYS A 33 -9.29 8.47 10.16
N TYR A 34 -9.09 7.21 10.54
CA TYR A 34 -7.78 6.74 11.02
C TYR A 34 -6.76 6.72 9.88
N TYR A 35 -7.19 6.30 8.69
CA TYR A 35 -6.35 6.27 7.50
C TYR A 35 -6.13 7.68 6.94
N ALA A 36 -7.13 8.57 7.04
CA ALA A 36 -6.97 9.98 6.70
C ALA A 36 -5.93 10.68 7.59
N ILE A 37 -5.92 10.39 8.90
CA ILE A 37 -4.88 10.90 9.81
C ILE A 37 -3.50 10.40 9.37
N LEU A 38 -3.35 9.10 9.06
CA LEU A 38 -2.08 8.56 8.57
C LEU A 38 -1.64 9.22 7.26
N PHE A 39 -2.58 9.50 6.36
CA PHE A 39 -2.29 10.22 5.12
C PHE A 39 -1.81 11.64 5.39
N VAL A 40 -2.51 12.40 6.25
CA VAL A 40 -2.10 13.76 6.64
C VAL A 40 -0.71 13.76 7.29
N ILE A 41 -0.40 12.76 8.12
CA ILE A 41 0.93 12.60 8.70
C ILE A 41 1.97 12.32 7.61
N ALA A 42 1.65 11.49 6.60
CA ALA A 42 2.57 11.15 5.52
C ALA A 42 2.86 12.32 4.57
N VAL A 43 1.89 13.18 4.31
CA VAL A 43 2.00 14.33 3.37
C VAL A 43 3.28 15.16 3.56
N PRO A 44 3.59 15.72 4.74
CA PRO A 44 4.80 16.55 4.91
C PRO A 44 6.09 15.77 4.61
N PHE A 45 6.18 14.50 5.00
CA PHE A 45 7.35 13.68 4.69
C PHE A 45 7.50 13.45 3.18
N VAL A 46 6.39 13.19 2.48
CA VAL A 46 6.39 12.99 1.02
C VAL A 46 6.74 14.29 0.29
N VAL A 47 6.22 15.43 0.74
CA VAL A 47 6.54 16.75 0.16
C VAL A 47 8.04 17.05 0.30
N VAL A 48 8.61 16.87 1.49
CA VAL A 48 10.05 17.07 1.73
C VAL A 48 10.88 16.08 0.92
N ALA A 49 10.50 14.80 0.90
CA ALA A 49 11.18 13.78 0.10
C ALA A 49 11.16 14.11 -1.40
N SER A 50 10.07 14.70 -1.90
CA SER A 50 9.92 15.06 -3.31
C SER A 50 10.94 16.08 -3.83
N MET A 51 11.56 16.84 -2.93
CA MET A 51 12.60 17.82 -3.25
C MET A 51 14.00 17.19 -3.36
N THR A 52 14.14 15.90 -3.05
CA THR A 52 15.43 15.21 -3.12
C THR A 52 15.68 14.62 -4.51
N THR A 53 16.95 14.58 -4.93
CA THR A 53 17.37 13.98 -6.20
C THR A 53 17.03 12.49 -6.28
N GLU A 54 17.14 11.76 -5.17
CA GLU A 54 16.81 10.32 -5.10
C GLU A 54 15.33 10.09 -5.45
N PHE A 55 14.43 10.90 -4.89
CA PHE A 55 13.00 10.82 -5.20
C PHE A 55 12.73 11.14 -6.67
N GLN A 56 13.29 12.24 -7.18
CA GLN A 56 13.04 12.67 -8.56
C GLN A 56 13.59 11.70 -9.62
N ASN A 57 14.65 10.98 -9.28
CA ASN A 57 15.20 9.91 -10.13
C ASN A 57 14.34 8.64 -10.09
N ARG A 58 13.62 8.39 -8.99
CA ARG A 58 12.85 7.15 -8.77
C ARG A 58 11.39 7.26 -9.20
N TYR A 59 10.77 8.43 -9.02
CA TYR A 59 9.35 8.67 -9.25
C TYR A 59 9.11 9.59 -10.45
N PRO A 60 7.95 9.50 -11.12
CA PRO A 60 6.95 8.45 -10.95
C PRO A 60 7.54 7.08 -11.29
N LEU A 61 6.95 6.01 -10.74
CA LEU A 61 7.46 4.65 -10.98
C LEU A 61 7.34 4.24 -12.45
N PHE A 62 6.40 4.82 -13.16
CA PHE A 62 6.35 4.79 -14.62
C PHE A 62 7.36 5.80 -15.17
N GLU A 63 8.30 5.34 -15.98
CA GLU A 63 9.34 6.22 -16.52
C GLU A 63 8.73 7.24 -17.48
N VAL A 64 8.93 8.52 -17.18
CA VAL A 64 8.50 9.66 -18.00
C VAL A 64 9.66 10.63 -18.17
N PHE A 65 9.86 11.09 -19.40
CA PHE A 65 10.94 12.00 -19.78
C PHE A 65 10.41 13.42 -19.98
N ARG A 66 11.16 14.42 -19.55
CA ARG A 66 10.77 15.83 -19.71
C ARG A 66 10.54 16.15 -21.20
N GLY A 67 9.38 16.71 -21.52
CA GLY A 67 9.00 17.04 -22.90
C GLY A 67 8.44 15.88 -23.72
N GLN A 68 8.22 14.71 -23.12
CA GLN A 68 7.51 13.61 -23.76
C GLN A 68 6.06 14.02 -24.06
N GLU A 69 5.63 13.82 -25.30
CA GLU A 69 4.24 14.04 -25.71
C GLU A 69 3.37 12.84 -25.30
N ASP A 70 2.06 13.06 -25.14
CA ASP A 70 1.06 12.01 -24.89
C ASP A 70 1.32 11.08 -23.69
N VAL A 71 1.85 11.61 -22.58
CA VAL A 71 2.12 10.83 -21.36
C VAL A 71 0.85 10.41 -20.60
N TRP A 72 -0.24 11.17 -20.72
CA TRP A 72 -1.46 10.97 -19.92
C TRP A 72 -2.25 9.68 -20.22
N PRO A 73 -2.44 9.25 -21.49
CA PRO A 73 -2.96 7.92 -21.80
C PRO A 73 -2.18 6.79 -21.14
N ASP A 74 -0.85 6.80 -21.24
CA ASP A 74 0.01 5.75 -20.70
C ASP A 74 -0.03 5.72 -19.17
N LEU A 75 0.01 6.91 -18.53
CA LEU A 75 -0.17 7.02 -17.09
C LEU A 75 -1.51 6.45 -16.62
N ARG A 76 -2.61 6.64 -17.37
CA ARG A 76 -3.91 6.07 -16.99
C ARG A 76 -3.88 4.55 -16.97
N VAL A 77 -3.27 3.93 -17.98
CA VAL A 77 -3.12 2.47 -18.04
C VAL A 77 -2.20 1.98 -16.93
N TRP A 78 -1.06 2.65 -16.72
CA TRP A 78 -0.14 2.37 -15.62
C TRP A 78 -0.83 2.41 -14.25
N TRP A 79 -1.66 3.42 -14.00
CA TRP A 79 -2.37 3.60 -12.73
C TRP A 79 -3.30 2.43 -12.39
N ILE A 80 -3.88 1.75 -13.38
CA ILE A 80 -4.65 0.52 -13.15
C ILE A 80 -3.75 -0.55 -12.53
N PHE A 81 -2.58 -0.80 -13.10
CA PHE A 81 -1.62 -1.77 -12.57
C PHE A 81 -1.07 -1.34 -11.20
N TYR A 82 -0.86 -0.03 -11.02
CA TYR A 82 -0.32 0.50 -9.78
C TYR A 82 -1.31 0.31 -8.61
N VAL A 83 -2.60 0.61 -8.83
CA VAL A 83 -3.66 0.33 -7.85
C VAL A 83 -3.79 -1.17 -7.58
N LEU A 84 -3.77 -2.00 -8.64
CA LEU A 84 -3.84 -3.47 -8.48
C LEU A 84 -2.67 -4.01 -7.67
N GLN A 85 -1.48 -3.41 -7.77
CA GLN A 85 -0.33 -3.78 -6.95
C GLN A 85 -0.59 -3.50 -5.46
N PHE A 86 -1.22 -2.38 -5.11
CA PHE A 86 -1.59 -2.11 -3.71
C PHE A 86 -2.71 -3.01 -3.21
N VAL A 87 -3.69 -3.34 -4.05
CA VAL A 87 -4.69 -4.38 -3.74
C VAL A 87 -4.00 -5.71 -3.42
N ALA A 88 -3.02 -6.11 -4.24
CA ALA A 88 -2.28 -7.34 -4.03
C ALA A 88 -1.48 -7.35 -2.72
N VAL A 89 -0.70 -6.29 -2.46
CA VAL A 89 0.13 -6.16 -1.25
C VAL A 89 -0.74 -6.15 0.01
N GLU A 90 -1.81 -5.35 0.04
CA GLU A 90 -2.69 -5.29 1.20
C GLU A 90 -3.47 -6.59 1.41
N THR A 91 -3.89 -7.24 0.32
CA THR A 91 -4.51 -8.58 0.40
C THR A 91 -3.56 -9.60 1.00
N PHE A 92 -2.28 -9.58 0.65
CA PHE A 92 -1.30 -10.51 1.20
C PHE A 92 -1.00 -10.22 2.68
N PHE A 93 -0.49 -9.03 2.98
CA PHE A 93 0.02 -8.74 4.33
C PHE A 93 -1.11 -8.53 5.33
N ARG A 94 -2.13 -7.72 5.01
CA ARG A 94 -3.19 -7.37 5.96
C ARG A 94 -4.34 -8.36 5.90
N GLY A 95 -4.67 -8.85 4.71
CA GLY A 95 -5.69 -9.87 4.55
C GLY A 95 -5.19 -11.25 4.97
N PHE A 96 -4.36 -11.86 4.14
CA PHE A 96 -4.00 -13.26 4.25
C PHE A 96 -3.15 -13.55 5.49
N LEU A 97 -2.11 -12.76 5.74
CA LEU A 97 -1.26 -12.97 6.91
C LEU A 97 -1.93 -12.46 8.19
N VAL A 98 -2.26 -11.18 8.33
CA VAL A 98 -2.87 -10.68 9.59
C VAL A 98 -4.23 -11.31 9.85
N LEU A 99 -5.22 -11.11 8.97
CA LEU A 99 -6.58 -11.61 9.23
C LEU A 99 -6.70 -13.14 9.11
N GLY A 100 -5.96 -13.75 8.18
CA GLY A 100 -5.96 -15.21 8.05
C GLY A 100 -5.33 -15.91 9.25
N LEU A 101 -4.24 -15.39 9.81
CA LEU A 101 -3.62 -15.96 11.01
C LEU A 101 -4.31 -15.53 12.32
N ALA A 102 -5.15 -14.48 12.30
CA ALA A 102 -5.83 -13.96 13.48
C ALA A 102 -6.66 -15.01 14.24
N LYS A 103 -7.26 -15.99 13.54
CA LYS A 103 -8.04 -17.06 14.18
C LYS A 103 -7.18 -17.93 15.12
N ARG A 104 -5.91 -18.14 14.79
CA ARG A 104 -4.98 -18.99 15.55
C ARG A 104 -4.08 -18.20 16.49
N PHE A 105 -3.64 -17.01 16.08
CA PHE A 105 -2.64 -16.23 16.81
C PHE A 105 -3.18 -14.93 17.40
N GLY A 106 -4.46 -14.59 17.20
CA GLY A 106 -5.04 -13.36 17.70
C GLY A 106 -4.28 -12.13 17.22
N GLN A 107 -3.98 -11.20 18.12
CA GLN A 107 -3.22 -9.97 17.82
C GLN A 107 -1.75 -10.25 17.44
N MET A 108 -1.17 -11.39 17.83
CA MET A 108 0.22 -11.74 17.45
C MET A 108 0.38 -11.92 15.94
N SER A 109 -0.71 -12.17 15.21
CA SER A 109 -0.73 -12.17 13.74
C SER A 109 -0.17 -10.89 13.13
N ILE A 110 -0.30 -9.74 13.82
CA ILE A 110 0.24 -8.44 13.38
C ILE A 110 1.76 -8.49 13.34
N LEU A 111 2.39 -8.97 14.41
CA LEU A 111 3.85 -9.09 14.50
C LEU A 111 4.38 -10.15 13.54
N ILE A 112 3.68 -11.29 13.44
CA ILE A 112 4.03 -12.35 12.49
C ILE A 112 4.01 -11.82 11.05
N ALA A 113 2.98 -11.06 10.66
CA ALA A 113 2.88 -10.49 9.33
C ALA A 113 3.86 -9.33 9.09
N THR A 114 4.29 -8.64 10.15
CA THR A 114 5.28 -7.55 10.05
C THR A 114 6.65 -8.08 9.64
N ILE A 115 7.02 -9.31 10.02
CA ILE A 115 8.31 -9.92 9.64
C ILE A 115 8.48 -10.02 8.10
N PRO A 116 7.61 -10.72 7.34
CA PRO A 116 7.75 -10.77 5.88
C PRO A 116 7.51 -9.40 5.23
N TYR A 117 6.71 -8.52 5.84
CA TYR A 117 6.54 -7.15 5.34
C TYR A 117 7.86 -6.35 5.44
N LEU A 118 8.60 -6.50 6.53
CA LEU A 118 9.92 -5.92 6.69
C LEU A 118 10.92 -6.53 5.69
N MET A 119 10.87 -7.84 5.46
CA MET A 119 11.80 -8.52 4.54
C MET A 119 11.76 -7.95 3.11
N ILE A 120 10.59 -7.57 2.60
CA ILE A 120 10.48 -6.94 1.28
C ILE A 120 10.99 -5.49 1.24
N HIS A 121 11.35 -4.92 2.39
CA HIS A 121 11.97 -3.60 2.52
C HIS A 121 13.48 -3.66 2.78
N PHE A 122 14.10 -4.84 2.86
CA PHE A 122 15.54 -4.97 3.09
C PHE A 122 16.41 -4.44 1.94
N THR A 123 15.85 -4.28 0.75
CA THR A 123 16.55 -3.67 -0.39
C THR A 123 16.52 -2.14 -0.37
N LYS A 124 15.89 -1.54 0.65
CA LYS A 124 15.72 -0.09 0.80
C LYS A 124 16.67 0.49 1.86
N PRO A 125 16.86 1.81 1.92
CA PRO A 125 17.62 2.45 2.98
C PRO A 125 17.15 2.01 4.38
N PRO A 126 18.05 1.85 5.37
CA PRO A 126 17.68 1.35 6.70
C PRO A 126 16.56 2.12 7.39
N VAL A 127 16.47 3.44 7.16
CA VAL A 127 15.40 4.29 7.69
C VAL A 127 14.04 3.89 7.12
N GLU A 128 13.94 3.55 5.84
CA GLU A 128 12.70 3.03 5.24
C GLU A 128 12.33 1.65 5.78
N ALA A 129 13.32 0.79 6.04
CA ALA A 129 13.07 -0.51 6.66
C ALA A 129 12.52 -0.36 8.10
N LEU A 130 13.06 0.58 8.89
CA LEU A 130 12.51 0.91 10.22
C LEU A 130 11.09 1.47 10.12
N ALA A 131 10.84 2.37 9.17
CA ALA A 131 9.50 2.89 8.90
C ALA A 131 8.54 1.77 8.48
N ALA A 132 9.01 0.74 7.76
CA ALA A 132 8.21 -0.42 7.39
C ALA A 132 7.79 -1.27 8.59
N ILE A 133 8.56 -1.32 9.68
CA ILE A 133 8.14 -1.97 10.93
C ILE A 133 6.93 -1.24 11.52
N VAL A 134 7.05 0.09 11.67
CA VAL A 134 5.97 0.93 12.22
C VAL A 134 4.72 0.84 11.34
N GLY A 135 4.88 1.00 10.02
CA GLY A 135 3.78 0.86 9.06
C GLY A 135 3.19 -0.55 9.06
N GLY A 136 4.02 -1.59 9.19
CA GLY A 136 3.63 -2.99 9.36
C GLY A 136 2.65 -3.16 10.52
N ILE A 137 3.07 -2.70 11.70
CA ILE A 137 2.31 -2.81 12.95
C ILE A 137 1.03 -1.97 12.90
N VAL A 138 1.12 -0.68 12.55
CA VAL A 138 -0.02 0.25 12.55
C VAL A 138 -1.10 -0.21 11.56
N MET A 139 -0.71 -0.50 10.31
CA MET A 139 -1.65 -0.94 9.28
C MET A 139 -2.19 -2.34 9.58
N GLY A 140 -1.34 -3.22 10.11
CA GLY A 140 -1.77 -4.55 10.57
C GLY A 140 -2.80 -4.45 11.70
N PHE A 141 -2.58 -3.57 12.68
CA PHE A 141 -3.54 -3.30 13.75
C PHE A 141 -4.85 -2.75 13.22
N LEU A 142 -4.81 -1.76 12.33
CA LEU A 142 -6.03 -1.21 11.72
C LEU A 142 -6.78 -2.26 10.90
N ALA A 143 -6.09 -3.06 10.10
CA ALA A 143 -6.72 -4.19 9.39
C ALA A 143 -7.32 -5.19 10.36
N TYR A 144 -6.62 -5.54 11.45
CA TYR A 144 -7.12 -6.44 12.49
C TYR A 144 -8.38 -5.91 13.17
N ARG A 145 -8.47 -4.60 13.42
CA ARG A 145 -9.62 -3.95 14.08
C ARG A 145 -10.81 -3.77 13.14
N THR A 146 -10.55 -3.28 11.93
CA THR A 146 -11.59 -2.99 10.92
C THR A 146 -12.03 -4.23 10.15
N LYS A 147 -11.22 -5.30 10.20
CA LYS A 147 -11.40 -6.55 9.45
C LYS A 147 -11.54 -6.29 7.95
N SER A 148 -10.80 -5.32 7.41
CA SER A 148 -10.86 -4.91 6.01
C SER A 148 -9.49 -4.46 5.50
N VAL A 149 -9.22 -4.70 4.23
CA VAL A 149 -7.99 -4.26 3.54
C VAL A 149 -8.19 -2.95 2.76
N TRP A 150 -9.43 -2.57 2.47
CA TRP A 150 -9.72 -1.51 1.47
C TRP A 150 -9.29 -0.12 1.90
N TRP A 151 -9.37 0.22 3.18
CA TRP A 151 -8.83 1.50 3.66
C TRP A 151 -7.31 1.53 3.66
N GLY A 152 -6.66 0.37 3.81
CA GLY A 152 -5.22 0.26 3.65
C GLY A 152 -4.82 0.45 2.18
N VAL A 153 -5.57 -0.16 1.26
CA VAL A 153 -5.42 0.08 -0.19
C VAL A 153 -5.60 1.56 -0.51
N ALA A 154 -6.66 2.19 0.00
CA ALA A 154 -6.93 3.60 -0.21
C ALA A 154 -5.78 4.49 0.28
N LEU A 155 -5.24 4.23 1.48
CA LEU A 155 -4.10 4.98 2.00
C LEU A 155 -2.87 4.83 1.09
N HIS A 156 -2.53 3.61 0.68
CA HIS A 156 -1.41 3.37 -0.21
C HIS A 156 -1.56 4.08 -1.56
N VAL A 157 -2.76 4.00 -2.16
CA VAL A 157 -3.09 4.69 -3.41
C VAL A 157 -2.98 6.21 -3.24
N SER A 158 -3.50 6.77 -2.14
CA SER A 158 -3.40 8.21 -1.89
C SER A 158 -1.97 8.70 -1.74
N VAL A 159 -1.12 7.95 -1.02
CA VAL A 159 0.31 8.29 -0.87
C VAL A 159 1.01 8.20 -2.23
N ALA A 160 0.79 7.13 -2.98
CA ALA A 160 1.35 6.98 -4.32
C ALA A 160 0.90 8.09 -5.28
N ALA A 161 -0.37 8.51 -5.20
CA ALA A 161 -0.91 9.56 -6.05
C ALA A 161 -0.26 10.91 -5.73
N LEU A 162 -0.03 11.19 -4.45
CA LEU A 162 0.73 12.36 -4.03
C LEU A 162 2.17 12.32 -4.55
N MET A 163 2.82 11.16 -4.50
CA MET A 163 4.20 11.00 -4.96
C MET A 163 4.33 11.25 -6.47
N ASP A 164 3.45 10.64 -7.28
CA ASP A 164 3.43 10.84 -8.72
C ASP A 164 3.04 12.28 -9.09
N PHE A 165 2.05 12.87 -8.40
CA PHE A 165 1.65 14.26 -8.62
C PHE A 165 2.81 15.23 -8.39
N LEU A 166 3.54 15.07 -7.28
CA LEU A 166 4.70 15.89 -6.97
C LEU A 166 5.83 15.67 -7.99
N SER A 167 6.13 14.43 -8.37
CA SER A 167 7.17 14.17 -9.34
C SER A 167 6.83 14.72 -10.74
N LEU A 168 5.60 14.53 -11.21
CA LEU A 168 5.14 15.05 -12.50
C LEU A 168 5.22 16.57 -12.57
N GLY A 169 4.91 17.26 -11.48
CA GLY A 169 5.08 18.71 -11.40
C GLY A 169 6.56 19.13 -11.42
N HIS A 170 7.44 18.47 -10.66
CA HIS A 170 8.89 18.73 -10.74
C HIS A 170 9.47 18.48 -12.15
N LYS A 171 8.84 17.59 -12.93
CA LYS A 171 9.21 17.28 -14.32
C LYS A 171 8.57 18.20 -15.37
N GLY A 172 7.74 19.17 -14.97
CA GLY A 172 7.14 20.15 -15.88
C GLY A 172 5.85 19.70 -16.57
N PHE A 173 5.20 18.63 -16.11
CA PHE A 173 3.95 18.13 -16.69
C PHE A 173 2.69 18.75 -16.07
N ILE A 174 2.82 19.42 -14.92
CA ILE A 174 1.69 20.02 -14.18
C ILE A 174 1.91 21.51 -13.96
N TRP A 175 3.10 21.90 -13.48
CA TRP A 175 3.52 23.29 -13.28
C TRP A 175 4.94 23.51 -13.79
#